data_AF-A0A951P8D5-F1
#
_entry.id   AF-A0A951P8D5-F1
#
_cell.length_a   1.000
_cell.length_b   1.000
_cell.length_c   1.000
_cell.angle_alpha   90.00
_cell.angle_beta   90.00
_cell.angle_gamma   90.00
#
_symmetry.space_group_name_H-M   'P 1'
#
loop_
_entity.id
_entity.type
_entity.pdbx_description
1 polymer ?
#
loop_
_entity_poly.entity_id
_entity_poly.type
_entity_poly.pdbx_seq_one_letter_code
_entity_poly.pdbx_strand_id
1 'polypeptide(L)'
;MTPSKSSSSKPMLVKFTAVEADQSLLRTVEQLLDSGSYASFSDLCKAALRLMLVSADAEPADSIPNPDLAALRQQVQQLAERLTQLEEKMQAAPAVAEVDPLLSRLAPLLEDF
;
A
#
# COMPACT_ATOMS: atom_id res chain seq x y z
N MET A 1 -8.57 44.24 -12.79
CA MET A 1 -9.12 43.10 -13.55
C MET A 1 -7.94 42.23 -13.95
N THR A 2 -7.84 41.02 -13.39
CA THR A 2 -6.73 40.10 -13.62
C THR A 2 -6.86 39.44 -15.01
N PRO A 3 -5.76 39.22 -15.74
CA PRO A 3 -5.81 38.57 -17.04
C PRO A 3 -6.01 37.06 -16.87
N SER A 4 -7.17 36.56 -17.28
CA SER A 4 -7.42 35.13 -17.44
C SER A 4 -6.54 34.60 -18.59
N LYS A 5 -5.46 33.94 -18.20
CA LYS A 5 -4.49 33.31 -19.10
C LYS A 5 -5.15 32.05 -19.70
N SER A 6 -5.81 32.20 -20.85
CA SER A 6 -6.30 31.08 -21.65
C SER A 6 -5.11 30.31 -22.22
N SER A 7 -4.59 29.32 -21.50
CA SER A 7 -3.60 28.39 -22.04
C SER A 7 -4.29 27.49 -23.06
N SER A 8 -4.29 27.91 -24.33
CA SER A 8 -4.65 27.08 -25.48
C SER A 8 -3.53 26.06 -25.70
N SER A 9 -3.49 25.04 -24.85
CA SER A 9 -2.58 23.89 -25.03
C SER A 9 -3.23 22.96 -26.05
N LYS A 10 -2.60 22.81 -27.22
CA LYS A 10 -3.07 21.92 -28.29
C LYS A 10 -3.29 20.51 -27.73
N PRO A 11 -4.43 19.84 -28.03
CA PRO A 11 -4.62 18.46 -27.61
C PRO A 11 -3.57 17.58 -28.30
N MET A 12 -2.78 16.87 -27.49
CA MET A 12 -1.82 15.91 -27.98
C MET A 12 -2.56 14.62 -28.33
N LEU A 13 -2.50 14.23 -29.60
CA LEU A 13 -3.17 13.02 -30.09
C LEU A 13 -2.34 11.79 -29.73
N VAL A 14 -2.88 10.92 -28.88
CA VAL A 14 -2.31 9.61 -28.57
C VAL A 14 -2.92 8.60 -29.54
N LYS A 15 -2.08 7.83 -30.24
CA LYS A 15 -2.51 6.78 -31.16
C LYS A 15 -2.12 5.42 -30.60
N PHE A 16 -3.09 4.54 -30.53
CA PHE A 16 -2.88 3.12 -30.23
C PHE A 16 -2.77 2.36 -31.55
N THR A 17 -1.89 1.38 -31.58
CA THR A 17 -1.71 0.51 -32.73
C THR A 17 -2.59 -0.73 -32.61
N ALA A 18 -2.72 -1.50 -33.70
CA ALA A 18 -3.47 -2.76 -33.69
C ALA A 18 -2.72 -3.92 -32.98
N VAL A 19 -1.61 -3.62 -32.30
CA VAL A 19 -0.85 -4.61 -31.53
C VAL A 19 -1.70 -5.08 -30.35
N GLU A 20 -1.61 -6.37 -30.04
CA GLU A 20 -2.41 -7.00 -28.98
C GLU A 20 -2.25 -6.31 -27.62
N ALA A 21 -1.02 -5.88 -27.29
CA ALA A 21 -0.72 -5.14 -26.06
C ALA A 21 -1.47 -3.80 -25.98
N ASP A 22 -1.47 -3.02 -27.08
CA ASP A 22 -2.16 -1.73 -27.16
C ASP A 22 -3.68 -1.92 -27.06
N GLN A 23 -4.22 -2.96 -27.71
CA GLN A 23 -5.65 -3.29 -27.65
C GLN A 23 -6.09 -3.78 -26.26
N SER A 24 -5.22 -4.51 -25.56
CA SER A 24 -5.45 -4.89 -24.17
C SER A 24 -5.47 -3.67 -23.26
N LEU A 25 -4.51 -2.76 -23.44
CA LEU A 25 -4.44 -1.51 -22.67
C LEU A 25 -5.67 -0.64 -22.91
N LEU A 26 -6.11 -0.48 -24.16
CA LEU A 26 -7.34 0.24 -24.52
C LEU A 26 -8.57 -0.33 -23.82
N ARG A 27 -8.76 -1.65 -23.86
CA ARG A 27 -9.88 -2.30 -23.16
C ARG A 27 -9.87 -2.02 -21.66
N THR A 28 -8.70 -2.09 -21.02
CA THR A 28 -8.57 -1.78 -19.60
C THR A 28 -8.89 -0.31 -19.31
N VAL A 29 -8.39 0.61 -20.15
CA VAL A 29 -8.67 2.05 -20.02
C VAL A 29 -10.17 2.33 -20.16
N GLU A 30 -10.83 1.75 -21.15
CA GLU A 30 -12.28 1.89 -21.36
C GLU A 30 -13.06 1.38 -20.14
N GLN A 31 -12.74 0.18 -19.65
CA GLN A 31 -13.36 -0.38 -18.45
C GLN A 31 -13.20 0.52 -17.22
N LEU A 32 -12.03 1.14 -17.05
CA LEU A 32 -11.77 2.05 -15.94
C LEU A 32 -12.53 3.38 -16.10
N LEU A 33 -12.70 3.88 -17.32
CA LEU A 33 -13.53 5.07 -17.58
C LEU A 33 -15.01 4.78 -17.34
N ASP A 34 -15.48 3.60 -17.78
CA ASP A 34 -16.85 3.14 -17.56
C ASP A 34 -17.17 2.92 -16.07
N SER A 35 -16.15 2.57 -15.26
CA SER A 35 -16.28 2.45 -13.81
C SER A 35 -16.58 3.78 -13.11
N GLY A 36 -16.43 4.92 -13.81
CA GLY A 36 -16.64 6.26 -13.25
C GLY A 36 -15.52 6.75 -12.32
N SER A 37 -14.44 5.98 -12.15
CA SER A 37 -13.30 6.35 -11.28
C SER A 37 -12.55 7.59 -11.76
N TYR A 38 -12.65 7.92 -13.06
CA TYR A 38 -12.00 9.08 -13.67
C TYR A 38 -12.98 9.84 -14.56
N ALA A 39 -13.01 11.17 -14.41
CA ALA A 39 -13.89 12.04 -15.19
C ALA A 39 -13.50 12.12 -16.69
N SER A 40 -12.24 11.83 -17.02
CA SER A 40 -11.77 11.81 -18.40
C SER A 40 -10.53 10.92 -18.56
N PHE A 41 -10.26 10.49 -19.80
CA PHE A 41 -9.02 9.81 -20.17
C PHE A 41 -7.78 10.64 -19.80
N SER A 42 -7.86 11.96 -19.93
CA SER A 42 -6.77 12.85 -19.54
C SER A 42 -6.48 12.77 -18.05
N ASP A 43 -7.49 12.63 -17.21
CA ASP A 43 -7.30 12.54 -15.76
C ASP A 43 -6.75 11.18 -15.33
N LEU A 44 -7.17 10.11 -15.99
CA LEU A 44 -6.56 8.79 -15.85
C LEU A 44 -5.08 8.83 -16.23
N CYS A 45 -4.74 9.43 -17.38
CA CYS A 45 -3.35 9.61 -17.81
C CYS A 45 -2.54 10.46 -16.83
N LYS A 46 -3.09 11.57 -16.33
CA LYS A 46 -2.41 12.40 -15.33
C LYS A 46 -2.18 11.64 -14.03
N ALA A 47 -3.13 10.82 -13.58
CA ALA A 47 -2.97 10.01 -12.39
C ALA A 47 -1.87 8.95 -12.55
N ALA A 48 -1.86 8.25 -13.69
CA ALA A 48 -0.81 7.28 -14.02
C ALA A 48 0.57 7.94 -14.13
N LEU A 49 0.66 9.11 -14.76
CA LEU A 49 1.91 9.88 -14.84
C LEU A 49 2.37 10.36 -13.47
N ARG A 50 1.47 10.81 -12.59
CA ARG A 50 1.83 11.15 -11.22
C ARG A 50 2.40 9.95 -10.47
N LEU A 51 1.80 8.78 -10.59
CA LEU A 51 2.35 7.55 -9.99
C LEU A 51 3.78 7.29 -10.50
N MET A 52 4.00 7.29 -11.82
CA MET A 52 5.33 7.00 -12.37
C MET A 52 6.39 8.06 -12.07
N LEU A 53 6.01 9.35 -12.05
CA LEU A 53 6.94 10.46 -11.83
C LEU A 53 7.22 10.71 -10.35
N VAL A 54 6.20 10.59 -9.48
CA VAL A 54 6.37 10.77 -8.03
C VAL A 54 7.11 9.58 -7.41
N SER A 55 6.96 8.37 -7.94
CA SER A 55 7.78 7.23 -7.53
C SER A 55 9.25 7.35 -7.98
N ALA A 56 9.56 8.19 -8.99
CA ALA A 56 10.93 8.42 -9.45
C ALA A 56 11.66 9.54 -8.66
N ASP A 57 10.91 10.44 -8.02
CA ASP A 57 11.45 11.62 -7.32
C ASP A 57 11.36 11.53 -5.80
N ALA A 58 11.11 10.33 -5.24
CA ALA A 58 10.94 10.13 -3.81
C ALA A 58 12.28 10.19 -3.03
N GLU A 59 12.89 11.37 -2.99
CA GLU A 59 13.47 11.93 -1.77
C GLU A 59 12.40 12.85 -1.12
N PRO A 60 12.33 12.94 0.21
CA PRO A 60 11.14 13.43 0.91
C PRO A 60 11.10 14.96 0.90
N ALA A 61 10.49 15.55 -0.12
CA ALA A 61 10.13 16.96 -0.11
C ALA A 61 8.61 17.10 -0.08
N ASP A 62 8.10 17.51 1.09
CA ASP A 62 6.83 18.19 1.31
C ASP A 62 6.26 18.85 0.05
N SER A 63 5.22 18.26 -0.55
CA SER A 63 4.22 18.97 -1.37
C SER A 63 3.15 18.01 -1.86
N ILE A 64 2.22 17.69 -0.96
CA ILE A 64 0.75 17.62 -1.13
C ILE A 64 0.30 17.04 0.22
N PRO A 65 -0.40 17.79 1.07
CA PRO A 65 -1.04 17.18 2.24
C PRO A 65 -2.15 16.31 1.69
N ASN A 66 -1.83 15.04 1.42
CA ASN A 66 -2.85 14.04 1.15
C ASN A 66 -3.29 13.57 2.54
N PRO A 67 -4.41 14.10 3.09
CA PRO A 67 -4.80 13.83 4.48
C PRO A 67 -4.99 12.32 4.71
N ASP A 68 -5.32 11.60 3.65
CA ASP A 68 -5.47 10.15 3.64
C ASP A 68 -4.13 9.42 3.79
N LEU A 69 -3.06 9.92 3.16
CA LEU A 69 -1.71 9.35 3.32
C LEU A 69 -1.13 9.64 4.71
N ALA A 70 -1.41 10.82 5.26
CA ALA A 70 -1.01 11.16 6.63
C ALA A 70 -1.73 10.29 7.66
N ALA A 71 -3.04 10.10 7.50
CA ALA A 71 -3.83 9.19 8.33
C ALA A 71 -3.34 7.75 8.22
N LEU A 72 -3.02 7.28 7.01
CA LEU A 72 -2.50 5.94 6.79
C LEU A 72 -1.11 5.75 7.44
N ARG A 73 -0.21 6.74 7.34
CA ARG A 73 1.09 6.72 8.04
C ARG A 73 0.92 6.61 9.55
N GLN A 74 -0.02 7.37 10.12
CA GLN A 74 -0.32 7.32 11.55
C GLN A 74 -0.88 5.96 11.97
N GLN A 75 -1.79 5.36 11.17
CA GLN A 75 -2.30 4.01 11.44
C GLN A 75 -1.18 2.95 11.39
N VAL A 76 -0.30 3.02 10.40
CA VAL A 76 0.85 2.10 10.27
C VAL A 76 1.78 2.23 11.48
N GLN A 77 2.04 3.45 11.95
CA GLN A 77 2.87 3.68 13.13
C GLN A 77 2.22 3.12 14.41
N GLN A 78 0.91 3.30 14.58
CA GLN A 78 0.18 2.71 15.70
C GLN A 78 0.17 1.17 15.64
N LEU A 79 0.04 0.59 14.44
CA LEU A 79 0.12 -0.85 14.24
C LEU A 79 1.50 -1.39 14.62
N ALA A 80 2.58 -0.71 14.23
CA ALA A 80 3.94 -1.08 14.59
C ALA A 80 4.14 -1.09 16.11
N GLU A 81 3.69 -0.05 16.82
CA GLU A 81 3.78 0.02 18.28
C GLU A 81 2.98 -1.10 18.97
N ARG A 82 1.80 -1.44 18.44
CA ARG A 82 0.97 -2.54 18.97
C ARG A 82 1.64 -3.90 18.78
N LEU A 83 2.30 -4.11 17.64
CA LEU A 83 3.07 -5.32 17.38
C LEU A 83 4.26 -5.43 18.33
N THR A 84 5.04 -4.37 18.53
CA THR A 84 6.16 -4.38 19.48
C THR A 84 5.70 -4.66 20.90
N GLN A 85 4.60 -4.05 21.36
CA GLN A 85 4.03 -4.36 22.69
C GLN A 85 3.53 -5.80 22.80
N LEU A 86 3.04 -6.39 21.71
CA LEU A 86 2.59 -7.77 21.70
C LEU A 86 3.78 -8.74 21.73
N GLU A 87 4.84 -8.45 20.97
CA GLU A 87 6.10 -9.19 21.00
C GLU A 87 6.73 -9.17 22.39
N GLU A 88 6.80 -7.99 23.03
CA GLU A 88 7.29 -7.87 24.41
C GLU A 88 6.44 -8.67 25.40
N LYS A 89 5.10 -8.64 25.27
CA LYS A 89 4.20 -9.44 26.11
C LYS A 89 4.33 -10.94 25.88
N MET A 90 4.62 -11.37 24.66
CA MET A 90 4.87 -12.78 24.35
C MET A 90 6.23 -13.24 24.84
N GLN A 91 7.24 -12.37 24.85
CA GLN A 91 8.56 -12.67 25.42
C GLN A 91 8.58 -12.58 26.94
N ALA A 92 7.75 -11.72 27.53
CA ALA A 92 7.57 -11.58 28.98
C ALA A 92 6.57 -12.57 29.57
N ALA A 93 5.81 -13.29 28.74
CA ALA A 93 5.10 -14.47 29.19
C ALA A 93 6.16 -15.47 29.67
N PRO A 94 6.19 -15.83 30.97
CA PRO A 94 7.15 -16.79 31.45
C PRO A 94 6.97 -18.06 30.62
N ALA A 95 8.06 -18.49 29.98
CA ALA A 95 8.14 -19.82 29.41
C ALA A 95 7.57 -20.79 30.43
N VAL A 96 6.55 -21.54 30.01
CA VAL A 96 5.97 -22.62 30.79
C VAL A 96 7.05 -23.69 30.91
N ALA A 97 7.97 -23.45 31.83
CA ALA A 97 9.10 -24.29 32.18
C ALA A 97 9.14 -24.48 33.69
N GLU A 98 7.96 -24.58 34.32
CA GLU A 98 7.83 -25.53 35.40
C GLU A 98 7.49 -26.86 34.74
N VAL A 99 8.52 -27.67 34.50
CA VAL A 99 8.33 -29.11 34.43
C VAL A 99 7.73 -29.48 35.78
N ASP A 100 6.42 -29.72 35.79
CA ASP A 100 5.66 -30.09 36.98
C ASP A 100 6.47 -31.13 37.76
N PRO A 101 6.81 -30.91 39.03
CA PRO A 101 7.64 -31.83 39.80
C PRO A 101 7.04 -33.25 39.87
N LEU A 102 5.75 -33.38 39.59
CA LEU A 102 5.07 -34.67 39.41
C LEU A 102 5.51 -35.40 38.13
N LEU A 103 5.71 -34.70 37.01
CA LEU A 103 6.21 -35.29 35.76
C LEU A 103 7.65 -35.81 35.93
N SER A 104 8.49 -35.08 36.66
CA SER A 104 9.86 -35.50 36.99
C SER A 104 9.90 -36.75 37.88
N ARG A 105 8.87 -36.97 38.72
CA ARG A 105 8.75 -38.19 39.55
C ARG A 105 8.18 -39.38 38.77
N LEU A 106 7.42 -39.12 37.71
CA LEU A 106 6.80 -40.15 36.87
C LEU A 106 7.73 -40.64 35.75
N ALA A 107 8.72 -39.84 35.34
CA ALA A 107 9.67 -40.21 34.28
C ALA A 107 10.41 -41.55 34.53
N PRO A 108 10.95 -41.84 35.73
CA PRO A 108 11.65 -43.12 35.95
C PRO A 108 10.71 -44.34 35.99
N LEU A 109 9.40 -44.13 36.15
CA LEU A 109 8.39 -45.20 36.24
C LEU A 109 7.87 -45.65 34.86
N LEU A 110 8.06 -44.81 33.84
CA LEU A 110 7.64 -45.09 32.46
C LEU A 110 8.73 -45.79 31.64
N GLU A 111 9.99 -45.75 32.10
CA GLU A 111 11.14 -46.37 31.42
C GLU A 111 11.32 -47.86 31.78
N ASP A 112 10.51 -48.40 32.70
CA ASP A 112 10.56 -49.79 33.21
C ASP A 112 9.45 -50.70 32.60
N PHE A 113 8.81 -50.26 31.51
CA PHE A 113 7.84 -51.03 30.71
C PHE A 113 8.34 -51.20 29.26
#